data_AF-A0A9P1BVE5-F1
#
_entry.id   AF-A0A9P1BVE5-F1
#
_cell.length_a   1.000
_cell.length_b   1.000
_cell.length_c   1.000
_cell.angle_alpha   90.00
_cell.angle_beta   90.00
_cell.angle_gamma   90.00
#
_symmetry.space_group_name_H-M   'P 1'
#
loop_
_entity.id
_entity.type
_entity.pdbx_description
1 polymer ?
#
loop_
_entity_poly.entity_id
_entity_poly.type
_entity_poly.pdbx_seq_one_letter_code
_entity_poly.pdbx_strand_id
1 'polypeptide(L)'
;MPMTMVFGIMLFGLWTRGLREVIAFIFQFVCLVVMFILKMIMQQPRPQGSCSTSCGMPSGHTLVSVGTFVWIFMEVHYAQLMDQRQKNIILAVAGVLLIPVGWSRVVFHDHSWAQVLVGAVIGGLVGVLWYAMLQHRLTTWILKLVKAWLPFMELNYPLEGLVEEAPWAPTASAYGATGTQKAQVR
;
A
#
# COMPACT_ATOMS: atom_id res chain seq x y z
N MET A 1 -14.99 3.33 1.52
CA MET A 1 -13.56 3.38 1.17
C MET A 1 -12.74 2.25 1.80
N PRO A 2 -12.70 2.00 3.13
CA PRO A 2 -11.87 0.92 3.69
C PRO A 2 -12.35 -0.46 3.23
N MET A 3 -13.65 -0.73 3.34
CA MET A 3 -14.22 -2.01 2.94
C MET A 3 -14.07 -2.25 1.43
N THR A 4 -14.33 -1.23 0.61
CA THR A 4 -14.20 -1.32 -0.85
C THR A 4 -12.75 -1.60 -1.28
N MET A 5 -11.76 -1.01 -0.62
CA MET A 5 -10.34 -1.31 -0.88
C MET A 5 -9.98 -2.73 -0.47
N VAL A 6 -10.41 -3.18 0.72
CA VAL A 6 -10.16 -4.54 1.20
C VAL A 6 -10.76 -5.58 0.23
N PHE A 7 -12.02 -5.42 -0.16
CA PHE A 7 -12.65 -6.32 -1.13
C PHE A 7 -11.95 -6.29 -2.50
N GLY A 8 -11.59 -5.11 -3.00
CA GLY A 8 -10.86 -4.98 -4.27
C GLY A 8 -9.50 -5.70 -4.24
N ILE A 9 -8.72 -5.51 -3.16
CA ILE A 9 -7.44 -6.19 -2.96
C ILE A 9 -7.63 -7.71 -2.86
N MET A 10 -8.63 -8.17 -2.12
CA MET A 10 -8.91 -9.61 -1.99
C MET A 10 -9.29 -10.25 -3.33
N LEU A 11 -10.20 -9.64 -4.09
CA LEU A 11 -10.61 -10.16 -5.39
C LEU A 11 -9.45 -10.14 -6.39
N PHE A 12 -8.68 -9.05 -6.43
CA PHE A 12 -7.50 -8.96 -7.28
C PHE A 12 -6.39 -9.94 -6.86
N GLY A 13 -6.22 -10.18 -5.56
CA GLY A 13 -5.29 -11.17 -5.02
C GLY A 13 -5.70 -12.61 -5.33
N LEU A 14 -6.99 -12.93 -5.31
CA LEU A 14 -7.47 -14.25 -5.75
C LEU A 14 -7.21 -14.49 -7.25
N TRP A 15 -7.27 -13.43 -8.05
CA TRP A 15 -7.00 -13.46 -9.49
C TRP A 15 -5.50 -13.57 -9.81
N THR A 16 -4.68 -12.69 -9.23
CA THR A 16 -3.24 -12.59 -9.52
C THR A 16 -2.38 -13.55 -8.71
N ARG A 17 -2.89 -14.00 -7.55
CA ARG A 17 -2.17 -14.81 -6.55
C ARG A 17 -0.83 -14.20 -6.12
N GLY A 18 -0.71 -12.87 -6.20
CA GLY A 18 0.55 -12.20 -5.90
C GLY A 18 0.77 -11.92 -4.42
N LEU A 19 2.04 -11.94 -4.00
CA LEU A 19 2.45 -11.60 -2.65
C LEU A 19 2.24 -10.11 -2.33
N ARG A 20 2.34 -9.22 -3.31
CA ARG A 20 2.10 -7.78 -3.14
C ARG A 20 0.69 -7.49 -2.65
N GLU A 21 -0.31 -8.22 -3.16
CA GLU A 21 -1.72 -8.10 -2.79
C GLU A 21 -1.95 -8.57 -1.36
N VAL A 22 -1.31 -9.68 -0.97
CA VAL A 22 -1.35 -10.18 0.42
C VAL A 22 -0.70 -9.19 1.37
N ILE A 23 0.46 -8.64 1.03
CA ILE A 23 1.13 -7.59 1.80
C ILE A 23 0.21 -6.37 1.95
N ALA A 24 -0.48 -5.97 0.87
CA ALA A 24 -1.42 -4.86 0.92
C ALA A 24 -2.62 -5.16 1.83
N PHE A 25 -3.14 -6.39 1.82
CA PHE A 25 -4.19 -6.80 2.74
C PHE A 25 -3.73 -6.75 4.20
N ILE A 26 -2.53 -7.25 4.50
CA ILE A 26 -1.96 -7.19 5.85
C ILE A 26 -1.79 -5.73 6.29
N PHE A 27 -1.32 -4.85 5.41
CA PHE A 27 -1.23 -3.42 5.71
C PHE A 27 -2.58 -2.81 6.11
N GLN A 28 -3.65 -3.12 5.38
CA GLN A 28 -5.01 -2.64 5.71
C GLN A 28 -5.45 -3.16 7.09
N PHE A 29 -5.15 -4.41 7.39
CA PHE A 29 -5.44 -5.01 8.70
C PHE A 29 -4.65 -4.32 9.83
N VAL A 30 -3.36 -4.03 9.63
CA VAL A 30 -2.54 -3.27 10.59
C VAL A 30 -3.13 -1.87 10.83
N CYS A 31 -3.52 -1.16 9.77
CA CYS A 31 -4.18 0.14 9.88
C CYS A 31 -5.49 0.06 10.68
N LEU A 32 -6.28 -1.00 10.49
CA LEU A 32 -7.51 -1.25 11.25
C LEU A 32 -7.21 -1.43 12.74
N VAL A 33 -6.22 -2.26 13.09
CA VAL A 33 -5.83 -2.52 14.48
C VAL A 33 -5.32 -1.24 15.15
N VAL A 34 -4.40 -0.52 14.50
CA VAL A 34 -3.87 0.76 15.00
C VAL A 34 -5.01 1.76 15.26
N MET A 35 -5.94 1.89 14.32
CA MET A 35 -7.09 2.78 14.43
C MET A 35 -8.01 2.39 15.59
N PHE A 36 -8.28 1.09 15.78
CA PHE A 36 -9.11 0.60 16.88
C PHE A 36 -8.48 0.90 18.24
N ILE A 37 -7.19 0.59 18.41
CA ILE A 37 -6.44 0.88 19.64
C ILE A 37 -6.45 2.38 19.94
N LEU A 38 -6.16 3.22 18.96
CA LEU A 38 -6.12 4.68 19.18
C LEU A 38 -7.49 5.27 19.51
N LYS A 39 -8.56 4.75 18.94
CA LYS A 39 -9.93 5.17 19.29
C LYS A 39 -10.27 4.83 20.73
N MET A 40 -9.83 3.68 21.23
CA MET A 40 -10.02 3.28 22.63
C MET A 40 -9.28 4.20 23.60
N ILE A 41 -8.11 4.72 23.18
CA ILE A 41 -7.28 5.62 23.99
C ILE A 41 -7.80 7.06 23.95
N MET A 42 -8.09 7.58 22.75
CA MET A 42 -8.40 9.01 22.56
C MET A 42 -9.85 9.37 22.90
N GLN A 43 -10.80 8.46 22.67
CA GLN A 43 -12.22 8.58 23.01
C GLN A 43 -12.90 9.92 22.62
N GLN A 44 -12.38 10.62 21.61
CA GLN A 44 -12.91 11.93 21.24
C GLN A 44 -14.26 11.78 20.51
N PRO A 45 -15.30 12.54 20.90
CA PRO A 45 -16.58 12.51 20.20
C PRO A 45 -16.49 13.07 18.78
N ARG A 46 -17.43 12.67 17.92
CA ARG A 46 -17.58 13.24 16.58
C ARG A 46 -18.23 14.63 16.63
N PRO A 47 -18.13 15.42 15.54
CA PRO A 47 -18.86 16.68 15.43
C PRO A 47 -20.37 16.50 15.59
N GLN A 48 -21.04 17.57 16.01
CA GLN A 48 -22.51 17.61 16.03
C GLN A 48 -23.04 17.43 14.59
N GLY A 49 -24.07 16.59 14.43
CA GLY A 49 -24.63 16.24 13.13
C GLY A 49 -24.06 14.96 12.50
N SER A 50 -23.05 14.32 13.11
CA SER A 50 -22.59 13.00 12.68
C SER A 50 -23.65 11.93 12.93
N CYS A 51 -23.96 11.11 11.91
CA CYS A 51 -24.85 9.95 12.04
C CYS A 51 -24.21 8.77 12.80
N SER A 52 -22.89 8.78 13.00
CA SER A 52 -22.17 7.73 13.74
C SER A 52 -22.02 8.08 15.22
N THR A 53 -22.31 7.12 16.09
CA THR A 53 -22.10 7.22 17.55
C THR A 53 -20.71 6.76 18.01
N SER A 54 -19.89 6.24 17.09
CA SER A 54 -18.53 5.80 17.39
C SER A 54 -17.57 6.96 17.64
N CYS A 55 -16.46 6.70 18.36
CA CYS A 55 -15.38 7.69 18.55
C CYS A 55 -14.84 8.24 17.22
N GLY A 56 -14.59 9.54 17.19
CA GLY A 56 -14.20 10.32 16.02
C GLY A 56 -12.69 10.47 15.80
N MET A 57 -11.86 10.37 16.83
CA MET A 57 -10.40 10.50 16.69
C MET A 57 -9.68 9.16 16.84
N PRO A 58 -8.70 8.84 15.96
CA PRO A 58 -8.43 9.48 14.67
C PRO A 58 -9.48 9.11 13.61
N SER A 59 -9.54 9.88 12.53
CA SER A 59 -10.34 9.52 11.35
C SER A 59 -9.76 8.27 10.66
N GLY A 60 -10.41 7.12 10.83
CA GLY A 60 -9.94 5.86 10.23
C GLY A 60 -9.92 5.84 8.70
N HIS A 61 -10.87 6.54 8.06
CA HIS A 61 -10.87 6.70 6.60
C HIS A 61 -9.64 7.47 6.12
N THR A 62 -9.28 8.54 6.85
CA THR A 62 -8.10 9.35 6.53
C THR A 62 -6.82 8.59 6.81
N LEU A 63 -6.74 7.88 7.95
CA LEU A 63 -5.59 7.05 8.32
C LEU A 63 -5.27 6.02 7.24
N VAL A 64 -6.28 5.25 6.82
CA VAL A 64 -6.13 4.22 5.78
C VAL A 64 -5.74 4.84 4.43
N SER A 65 -6.45 5.89 3.99
CA SER A 65 -6.21 6.49 2.67
C SER A 65 -4.84 7.17 2.57
N VAL A 66 -4.48 8.00 3.57
CA VAL A 66 -3.18 8.68 3.61
C VAL A 66 -2.05 7.68 3.83
N GLY A 67 -2.21 6.69 4.71
CA GLY A 67 -1.19 5.67 4.90
C GLY A 67 -0.95 4.82 3.65
N THR A 68 -2.03 4.43 2.96
CA THR A 68 -1.92 3.72 1.68
C THR A 68 -1.25 4.59 0.62
N PHE A 69 -1.62 5.87 0.52
CA PHE A 69 -1.00 6.81 -0.41
C PHE A 69 0.49 6.97 -0.13
N VAL A 70 0.89 7.16 1.12
CA VAL A 70 2.29 7.31 1.52
C VAL A 70 3.09 6.06 1.22
N TRP A 71 2.54 4.87 1.50
CA TRP A 71 3.22 3.62 1.13
C TRP A 71 3.41 3.50 -0.39
N ILE A 72 2.35 3.73 -1.18
CA ILE A 72 2.44 3.74 -2.66
C ILE A 72 3.46 4.79 -3.13
N PHE A 73 3.47 5.97 -2.52
CA PHE A 73 4.41 7.03 -2.83
C PHE A 73 5.85 6.56 -2.67
N MET A 74 6.19 5.95 -1.54
CA MET A 74 7.53 5.43 -1.28
C MET A 74 7.91 4.33 -2.26
N GLU A 75 7.04 3.34 -2.49
CA GLU A 75 7.25 2.26 -3.46
C GLU A 75 7.57 2.78 -4.86
N VAL A 76 6.75 3.70 -5.36
CA VAL A 76 6.87 4.24 -6.72
C VAL A 76 8.04 5.21 -6.85
N HIS A 77 8.28 6.03 -5.82
CA HIS A 77 9.38 7.00 -5.84
C HIS A 77 10.73 6.29 -5.94
N TYR A 78 10.94 5.25 -5.13
CA TYR A 78 12.19 4.50 -5.06
C TYR A 78 12.31 3.35 -6.07
N ALA A 79 11.25 3.03 -6.82
CA ALA A 79 11.31 2.03 -7.88
C ALA A 79 12.36 2.40 -8.94
N GLN A 80 13.36 1.54 -9.14
CA GLN A 80 14.47 1.78 -10.08
C GLN A 80 14.09 1.46 -11.53
N LEU A 81 13.19 0.49 -11.72
CA LEU A 81 12.78 0.02 -13.06
C LEU A 81 11.65 0.86 -13.69
N MET A 82 11.12 1.85 -12.97
CA MET A 82 10.02 2.70 -13.44
C MET A 82 10.53 4.01 -14.00
N ASP A 83 10.05 4.39 -15.19
CA ASP A 83 10.35 5.70 -15.75
C ASP A 83 9.60 6.82 -15.00
N GLN A 84 10.07 8.07 -15.12
CA GLN A 84 9.49 9.20 -14.41
C GLN A 84 8.02 9.47 -14.81
N ARG A 85 7.64 9.16 -16.06
CA ARG A 85 6.28 9.38 -16.55
C ARG A 85 5.30 8.41 -15.88
N GLN A 86 5.66 7.14 -15.80
CA GLN A 86 4.93 6.08 -15.09
C GLN A 86 4.80 6.44 -13.61
N LYS A 87 5.90 6.86 -12.97
CA LYS A 87 5.87 7.33 -11.58
C LYS A 87 4.84 8.44 -11.40
N ASN A 88 4.92 9.48 -12.22
CA ASN A 88 4.00 10.63 -12.13
C ASN A 88 2.54 10.23 -12.37
N ILE A 89 2.27 9.37 -13.35
CA ILE A 89 0.90 8.90 -13.64
C ILE A 89 0.33 8.12 -12.45
N ILE A 90 1.08 7.16 -11.90
CA ILE A 90 0.61 6.34 -10.78
C ILE A 90 0.38 7.21 -9.54
N LEU A 91 1.31 8.10 -9.21
CA LEU A 91 1.16 9.01 -8.06
C LEU A 91 0.01 9.99 -8.24
N ALA A 92 -0.22 10.49 -9.46
CA ALA A 92 -1.36 11.36 -9.75
C ALA A 92 -2.68 10.61 -9.57
N VAL A 93 -2.81 9.40 -10.13
CA VAL A 93 -4.00 8.57 -9.97
C VAL A 93 -4.24 8.23 -8.49
N ALA A 94 -3.20 7.77 -7.78
CA ALA A 94 -3.30 7.47 -6.36
C ALA A 94 -3.68 8.71 -5.54
N GLY A 95 -3.09 9.86 -5.85
CA GLY A 95 -3.37 11.13 -5.18
C GLY A 95 -4.83 11.56 -5.35
N VAL A 96 -5.35 11.52 -6.58
CA VAL A 96 -6.75 11.85 -6.88
C VAL A 96 -7.73 10.93 -6.15
N LEU A 97 -7.41 9.64 -6.04
CA LEU A 97 -8.29 8.66 -5.39
C LEU A 97 -8.24 8.70 -3.86
N LEU A 98 -7.08 9.01 -3.27
CA LEU A 98 -6.84 8.82 -1.83
C LEU A 98 -6.85 10.11 -1.03
N ILE A 99 -6.24 11.19 -1.52
CA ILE A 99 -6.08 12.44 -0.76
C ILE A 99 -7.42 13.12 -0.44
N PRO A 100 -8.41 13.19 -1.37
CA PRO A 100 -9.70 13.83 -1.09
C PRO A 100 -10.56 13.09 -0.05
N VAL A 101 -10.22 11.86 0.32
CA VAL A 101 -11.01 11.05 1.26
C VAL A 101 -11.16 11.77 2.59
N GLY A 102 -10.09 12.35 3.15
CA GLY A 102 -10.15 13.07 4.42
C GLY A 102 -11.07 14.30 4.35
N TRP A 103 -10.98 15.07 3.26
CA TRP A 103 -11.85 16.22 3.00
C TRP A 103 -13.33 15.81 2.95
N SER A 104 -13.65 14.70 2.28
CA SER A 104 -15.03 14.20 2.21
C SER A 104 -15.63 13.95 3.60
N ARG A 105 -14.82 13.53 4.58
CA ARG A 105 -15.29 13.26 5.96
C ARG A 105 -15.68 14.53 6.71
N VAL A 106 -15.07 15.67 6.36
CA VAL A 106 -15.41 16.96 6.94
C VAL A 106 -16.68 17.53 6.29
N VAL A 107 -16.78 17.47 4.96
CA VAL A 107 -17.95 17.94 4.21
C VAL A 107 -19.21 17.20 4.62
N PHE A 108 -19.11 15.89 4.88
CA PHE A 108 -20.24 15.09 5.38
C PHE A 108 -20.45 15.17 6.89
N HIS A 109 -19.76 16.08 7.60
CA HIS A 109 -19.88 16.29 9.06
C HIS A 109 -19.56 15.04 9.92
N ASP A 110 -18.90 14.04 9.34
CA ASP A 110 -18.55 12.80 10.04
C ASP A 110 -17.32 12.96 10.95
N HIS A 111 -16.43 13.90 10.61
CA HIS A 111 -15.20 14.19 11.35
C HIS A 111 -14.84 15.67 11.31
N SER A 112 -14.17 16.15 12.35
CA SER A 112 -13.56 17.49 12.35
C SER A 112 -12.24 17.51 11.59
N TRP A 113 -11.78 18.71 11.19
CA TRP A 113 -10.46 18.89 10.61
C TRP A 113 -9.32 18.35 11.48
N ALA A 114 -9.41 18.53 12.80
CA ALA A 114 -8.42 17.99 13.74
C ALA A 114 -8.38 16.45 13.70
N GLN A 115 -9.55 15.79 13.67
CA GLN A 115 -9.64 14.33 13.58
C GLN A 115 -9.08 13.78 12.26
N VAL A 116 -9.30 14.51 11.17
CA VAL A 116 -8.73 14.21 9.85
C VAL A 116 -7.22 14.40 9.86
N LEU A 117 -6.71 15.51 10.40
CA LEU A 117 -5.27 15.80 10.46
C LEU A 117 -4.51 14.76 11.29
N VAL A 118 -5.02 14.41 12.48
CA VAL A 118 -4.41 13.34 13.31
C VAL A 118 -4.46 12.00 12.58
N GLY A 119 -5.57 11.69 11.91
CA GLY A 119 -5.65 10.49 11.06
C GLY A 119 -4.61 10.49 9.95
N ALA A 120 -4.40 11.61 9.27
CA ALA A 120 -3.40 11.75 8.20
C ALA A 120 -1.97 11.58 8.71
N VAL A 121 -1.61 12.22 9.84
CA VAL A 121 -0.27 12.09 10.44
C VAL A 121 0.01 10.65 10.85
N ILE A 122 -0.92 10.01 11.57
CA ILE A 122 -0.76 8.62 12.01
C ILE A 122 -0.72 7.66 10.82
N GLY A 123 -1.61 7.86 9.84
CA GLY A 123 -1.62 7.07 8.61
C GLY A 123 -0.30 7.18 7.85
N GLY A 124 0.20 8.39 7.67
CA GLY A 124 1.49 8.64 7.02
C GLY A 124 2.65 7.96 7.75
N LEU A 125 2.72 8.07 9.08
CA LEU A 125 3.73 7.38 9.88
C LEU A 125 3.66 5.86 9.72
N VAL A 126 2.46 5.27 9.79
CA VAL A 126 2.26 3.83 9.58
C VAL A 126 2.70 3.42 8.16
N GLY A 127 2.39 4.22 7.14
CA GLY A 127 2.82 3.98 5.76
C GLY A 127 4.34 4.01 5.59
N VAL A 128 5.04 4.99 6.18
CA VAL A 128 6.51 5.06 6.16
C VAL A 128 7.13 3.87 6.88
N LEU A 129 6.66 3.56 8.09
CA LEU A 129 7.18 2.44 8.87
C LEU A 129 6.94 1.10 8.17
N TRP A 130 5.77 0.94 7.55
CA TRP A 130 5.44 -0.24 6.76
C TRP A 130 6.40 -0.43 5.58
N TYR A 131 6.63 0.63 4.79
CA TYR A 131 7.62 0.59 3.71
C TYR A 131 9.02 0.23 4.23
N ALA A 132 9.50 0.91 5.28
CA ALA A 132 10.81 0.64 5.86
C ALA A 132 10.95 -0.81 6.36
N MET A 133 9.89 -1.37 6.96
CA MET A 133 9.85 -2.78 7.38
C MET A 133 9.93 -3.73 6.18
N LEU A 134 9.25 -3.45 5.08
CA LEU A 134 9.29 -4.29 3.87
C LEU A 134 10.66 -4.26 3.18
N GLN A 135 11.39 -3.14 3.26
CA GLN A 135 12.75 -3.02 2.74
C GLN A 135 13.81 -3.70 3.63
N HIS A 136 13.45 -4.16 4.82
CA HIS A 136 14.39 -4.83 5.72
C HIS A 136 14.76 -6.23 5.20
N ARG A 137 16.04 -6.62 5.33
CA ARG A 137 16.58 -7.89 4.80
C ARG A 137 15.81 -9.12 5.27
N LEU A 138 15.41 -9.11 6.54
CA LEU A 138 14.61 -10.18 7.14
C LEU A 138 13.29 -10.38 6.39
N THR A 139 12.61 -9.29 6.03
CA THR A 139 11.33 -9.34 5.32
C THR A 139 11.51 -9.92 3.92
N THR A 140 12.54 -9.49 3.19
CA THR A 140 12.87 -10.08 1.90
C THR A 140 13.15 -11.59 1.99
N TRP A 141 13.91 -12.01 2.99
CA TRP A 141 14.19 -13.42 3.22
C TRP A 141 12.92 -14.21 3.56
N ILE A 142 12.06 -13.67 4.41
CA ILE A 142 10.75 -14.24 4.74
C ILE A 142 9.89 -14.38 3.47
N LEU A 143 9.81 -13.36 2.61
CA LEU A 143 9.02 -13.43 1.37
C LEU A 143 9.54 -14.51 0.42
N LYS A 144 10.85 -14.68 0.29
CA LYS A 144 11.46 -15.79 -0.48
C LYS A 144 11.12 -17.15 0.12
N LEU A 145 11.17 -17.28 1.45
CA LEU A 145 10.77 -18.50 2.15
C LEU A 145 9.30 -18.81 1.92
N VAL A 146 8.40 -17.82 2.09
CA VAL A 146 6.97 -17.98 1.84
C VAL A 146 6.70 -18.45 0.41
N LYS A 147 7.37 -17.89 -0.60
CA LYS A 147 7.26 -18.36 -1.99
C LYS A 147 7.73 -19.81 -2.16
N ALA A 148 8.81 -20.22 -1.47
CA ALA A 148 9.28 -21.60 -1.51
C ALA A 148 8.27 -22.60 -0.91
N TRP A 149 7.56 -22.21 0.15
CA TRP A 149 6.54 -23.03 0.81
C TRP A 149 5.17 -22.97 0.10
N LEU A 150 4.85 -21.86 -0.56
CA LEU A 150 3.59 -21.64 -1.27
C LEU A 150 3.88 -21.39 -2.76
N PRO A 151 4.22 -22.44 -3.54
CA PRO A 151 4.68 -22.28 -4.92
C PRO A 151 3.61 -21.71 -5.86
N PHE A 152 2.33 -21.80 -5.50
CA PHE A 152 1.20 -21.24 -6.26
C PHE A 152 1.07 -19.72 -6.16
N MET A 153 1.78 -19.08 -5.23
CA MET A 153 1.81 -17.62 -5.06
C MET A 153 2.85 -17.00 -5.99
N GLU A 154 2.54 -15.89 -6.64
CA GLU A 154 3.50 -15.15 -7.47
C GLU A 154 4.31 -14.16 -6.61
N LEU A 155 5.65 -14.21 -6.76
CA LEU A 155 6.54 -13.24 -6.11
C LEU A 155 6.63 -11.98 -6.99
N ASN A 156 5.58 -11.17 -6.92
CA ASN A 156 5.42 -9.91 -7.65
C ASN A 156 5.72 -8.66 -6.81
N TYR A 157 6.33 -8.84 -5.63
CA TYR A 157 6.79 -7.74 -4.79
C TYR A 157 8.27 -7.45 -5.13
N PRO A 158 8.63 -6.21 -5.48
CA PRO A 158 9.98 -5.87 -5.89
C PRO A 158 10.92 -6.10 -4.70
N LEU A 159 11.88 -7.01 -4.88
CA LEU A 159 12.96 -7.27 -3.91
C LEU A 159 14.22 -6.45 -4.22
N GLU A 160 14.05 -5.40 -5.03
CA GLU A 160 15.12 -4.51 -5.50
C GLU A 160 15.71 -3.75 -4.31
N GLY A 161 16.90 -4.18 -3.91
CA GLY A 161 17.59 -3.77 -2.70
C GLY A 161 18.52 -4.87 -2.14
N LEU A 162 18.36 -6.12 -2.61
CA LEU A 162 19.25 -7.25 -2.29
C LEU A 162 19.67 -8.06 -3.52
N VAL A 163 19.65 -7.45 -4.70
CA VAL A 163 20.65 -7.87 -5.69
C VAL A 163 21.97 -7.47 -5.04
N GLU A 164 22.70 -8.44 -4.51
CA GLU A 164 24.13 -8.25 -4.28
C GLU A 164 24.62 -7.54 -5.53
N GLU A 165 25.22 -6.36 -5.37
CA GLU A 165 26.28 -5.98 -6.29
C GLU A 165 27.38 -7.03 -6.11
N ALA A 166 27.15 -8.22 -6.66
CA ALA A 166 28.18 -9.15 -6.99
C ALA A 166 29.03 -8.37 -8.01
N PRO A 167 30.24 -7.92 -7.66
CA PRO A 167 31.03 -7.04 -8.53
C PRO A 167 31.36 -7.66 -9.89
N TRP A 168 31.05 -8.95 -10.03
CA TRP A 168 31.30 -9.81 -11.17
C TRP A 168 30.03 -10.18 -11.97
N ALA A 169 28.83 -9.78 -11.52
CA ALA A 169 27.60 -10.10 -12.24
C ALA A 169 27.53 -9.27 -13.54
N PRO A 170 27.47 -9.90 -14.73
CA PRO A 170 27.34 -9.15 -15.97
C PRO A 170 26.03 -8.37 -15.93
N THR A 171 26.08 -7.10 -16.33
CA THR A 171 24.91 -6.20 -16.42
C THR A 171 23.77 -6.95 -17.11
N ALA A 172 22.77 -7.34 -16.33
CA ALA A 172 21.63 -8.06 -16.86
C ALA A 172 20.93 -7.14 -17.86
N SER A 173 21.07 -7.51 -19.14
CA SER A 173 20.36 -6.92 -20.27
C SER A 173 18.91 -6.69 -19.89
N ALA A 174 18.44 -5.47 -20.17
CA ALA A 174 17.05 -5.09 -20.12
C ALA A 174 16.15 -6.20 -20.68
N TYR A 175 15.13 -6.56 -19.90
CA TYR A 175 13.89 -7.19 -20.31
C TYR A 175 13.99 -8.30 -21.36
N GLY A 176 13.81 -9.54 -20.89
CA GLY A 176 13.19 -10.59 -21.69
C GLY A 176 11.80 -10.13 -22.10
N ALA A 177 11.72 -9.51 -23.27
CA ALA A 177 10.48 -9.27 -23.98
C ALA A 177 9.83 -10.62 -24.23
N THR A 178 8.63 -10.81 -23.70
CA THR A 178 7.68 -11.80 -24.16
C THR A 178 7.42 -11.57 -25.66
N GLY A 179 8.12 -12.33 -26.50
CA GLY A 179 7.94 -12.39 -27.94
C GLY A 179 7.81 -13.84 -28.36
N THR A 180 6.58 -14.36 -28.37
CA THR A 180 6.26 -15.58 -29.11
C THR A 180 6.51 -15.36 -30.60
N GLN A 181 7.68 -15.74 -31.10
CA GLN A 181 7.88 -15.97 -32.53
C GLN A 181 7.56 -17.43 -32.84
N LYS A 182 6.40 -17.66 -33.45
CA LYS A 182 6.12 -18.89 -34.18
C LYS A 182 7.10 -18.96 -35.36
N ALA A 183 7.88 -20.03 -35.41
CA ALA A 183 8.76 -20.36 -36.52
C ALA A 183 7.97 -20.46 -37.84
N GLN A 184 8.39 -19.70 -38.86
CA GLN A 184 8.03 -19.98 -40.25
C GLN A 184 9.13 -20.88 -40.84
N VAL A 185 8.71 -22.08 -41.24
CA VAL A 185 9.49 -23.00 -42.06
C VAL A 185 9.30 -22.60 -43.53
N ARG A 186 10.40 -22.31 -44.22
CA ARG A 186 10.60 -22.60 -45.64
C ARG A 186 12.04 -23.00 -45.87
#